data_AF-A0A838RW64-F1
#
_entry.id   AF-A0A838RW64-F1
#
_cell.length_a   1.000
_cell.length_b   1.000
_cell.length_c   1.000
_cell.angle_alpha   90.00
_cell.angle_beta   90.00
_cell.angle_gamma   90.00
#
_symmetry.space_group_name_H-M   'P 1'
#
loop_
_entity.id
_entity.type
_entity.pdbx_description
1 polymer ?
#
loop_
_entity_poly.entity_id
_entity_poly.type
_entity_poly.pdbx_seq_one_letter_code
_entity_poly.pdbx_strand_id
1 'polypeptide(L)'
;MVVSPEVERLQRECDALRDEVARLLAEAHDLVSVVKPNLLALYQTKLGAWELKRLRLQCEIARLKRKITLIQASVNRGEPVHELEVEGQLDLEFLDWRTRVAEAVASIDEAGRRLDHPLEQESAQELRKLYRMFVKKLHPDLRPDLTEEERQLWYRVQEAYDGADVEELCALAMVYPDSGEESPTTQAQLAAERSRLREQVTRLLREIAATESLPPFTLRKKLVDSDWVNATRKALDEECALLESQRDQLENHADKALASAQYGIGFSRN
;
A
#
# COMPACT_ATOMS: atom_id res chain seq x y z
N MET A 1 18.66 25.46 45.07
CA MET A 1 18.05 26.45 44.17
C MET A 1 16.56 26.16 44.11
N VAL A 2 15.70 27.12 44.41
CA VAL A 2 14.25 26.96 44.24
C VAL A 2 13.95 27.27 42.77
N VAL A 3 13.57 26.25 42.01
CA VAL A 3 13.11 26.45 40.63
C VAL A 3 11.80 27.23 40.70
N SER A 4 11.62 28.23 39.84
CA SER A 4 10.38 29.01 39.81
C SER A 4 9.20 28.07 39.49
N PRO A 5 8.06 28.15 40.20
CA PRO A 5 6.87 27.34 39.91
C PRO A 5 6.40 27.41 38.45
N GLU A 6 6.68 28.54 37.77
CA GLU A 6 6.36 28.73 36.36
C GLU A 6 7.25 27.90 35.43
N VAL A 7 8.54 27.75 35.77
CA VAL A 7 9.49 26.90 35.03
C VAL A 7 9.11 25.43 35.18
N GLU A 8 8.74 24.99 36.38
CA GLU A 8 8.25 23.62 36.60
C GLU A 8 6.97 23.33 35.80
N ARG A 9 6.03 24.27 35.76
CA ARG A 9 4.80 24.13 34.96
C ARG A 9 5.13 24.00 33.46
N LEU A 10 5.99 24.87 32.95
CA LEU A 10 6.38 24.85 31.53
C LEU A 10 7.15 23.57 31.18
N GLN A 11 8.01 23.07 32.07
CA GLN A 11 8.70 21.80 31.89
C GLN A 11 7.69 20.65 31.75
N ARG A 12 6.71 20.55 32.67
CA ARG A 12 5.65 19.52 32.59
C ARG A 12 4.82 19.63 31.31
N GLU A 13 4.51 20.84 30.86
CA GLU A 13 3.81 21.06 29.58
C GLU A 13 4.65 20.58 28.39
N CYS A 14 5.95 20.88 28.37
CA CYS A 14 6.85 20.43 27.31
C CYS A 14 6.99 18.90 27.32
N ASP A 15 7.15 18.29 28.49
CA ASP A 15 7.26 16.83 28.63
C ASP A 15 6.00 16.12 28.12
N ALA A 16 4.82 16.61 28.49
CA ALA A 16 3.54 16.09 27.99
C ALA A 16 3.42 16.24 26.47
N LEU A 17 3.90 17.35 25.91
CA LEU A 17 3.91 17.56 24.46
C LEU A 17 4.93 16.66 23.75
N ARG A 18 6.11 16.39 24.33
CA ARG A 18 7.08 15.42 23.78
C ARG A 18 6.48 14.01 23.75
N ASP A 19 5.78 13.61 24.80
CA ASP A 19 5.08 12.32 24.86
C ASP A 19 3.98 12.20 23.80
N GLU A 20 3.29 13.31 23.52
CA GLU A 20 2.26 13.39 22.48
C GLU A 20 2.87 13.36 21.07
N VAL A 21 3.93 14.13 20.81
CA VAL A 21 4.65 14.07 19.53
C VAL A 21 5.20 12.67 19.29
N ALA A 22 5.83 12.05 20.28
CA ALA A 22 6.32 10.68 20.18
C ALA A 22 5.19 9.67 19.88
N ARG A 23 4.01 9.87 20.48
CA ARG A 23 2.81 9.08 20.17
C ARG A 23 2.42 9.20 18.70
N LEU A 24 2.29 10.43 18.22
CA LEU A 24 1.79 10.72 16.88
C LEU A 24 2.78 10.29 15.80
N LEU A 25 4.09 10.43 16.04
CA LEU A 25 5.13 9.91 15.16
C LEU A 25 5.09 8.39 15.08
N ALA A 26 4.96 7.71 16.22
CA ALA A 26 4.81 6.25 16.25
C ALA A 26 3.53 5.80 15.51
N GLU A 27 2.41 6.50 15.72
CA GLU A 27 1.13 6.24 15.06
C GLU A 27 1.21 6.45 13.55
N ALA A 28 1.83 7.55 13.10
CA ALA A 28 2.02 7.83 11.68
C ALA A 28 2.87 6.74 11.00
N HIS A 29 3.94 6.29 11.66
CA HIS A 29 4.76 5.18 11.16
C HIS A 29 3.99 3.86 11.11
N ASP A 30 3.32 3.48 12.20
CA ASP A 30 2.52 2.26 12.30
C ASP A 30 1.42 2.20 11.23
N LEU A 31 0.78 3.34 10.95
CA LEU A 31 -0.22 3.45 9.89
C LEU A 31 0.35 3.04 8.53
N VAL A 32 1.59 3.42 8.24
CA VAL A 32 2.24 3.16 6.94
C VAL A 32 2.86 1.77 6.88
N SER A 33 3.58 1.34 7.91
CA SER A 33 4.37 0.09 7.87
C SER A 33 3.57 -1.16 8.23
N VAL A 34 2.59 -1.04 9.12
CA VAL A 34 1.80 -2.18 9.62
C VAL A 34 0.37 -2.12 9.12
N VAL A 35 -0.34 -1.03 9.41
CA VAL A 35 -1.79 -0.98 9.23
C VAL A 35 -2.18 -0.94 7.77
N LYS A 36 -1.54 -0.10 6.95
CA LYS A 36 -1.83 0.02 5.51
C LYS A 36 -1.60 -1.31 4.77
N PRO A 37 -0.45 -1.98 4.90
CA PRO A 37 -0.24 -3.23 4.18
C PRO A 37 -1.14 -4.37 4.69
N ASN A 38 -1.46 -4.42 5.99
CA ASN A 38 -2.43 -5.37 6.53
C ASN A 38 -3.83 -5.14 5.95
N LEU A 39 -4.22 -3.88 5.78
CA LEU A 39 -5.51 -3.52 5.20
C LEU A 39 -5.57 -3.82 3.70
N LEU A 40 -4.47 -3.61 2.96
CA LEU A 40 -4.34 -4.05 1.58
C LEU A 40 -4.42 -5.58 1.48
N ALA A 41 -3.73 -6.31 2.36
CA ALA A 41 -3.78 -7.77 2.37
C ALA A 41 -5.21 -8.29 2.65
N LEU A 42 -5.91 -7.68 3.61
CA LEU A 42 -7.31 -7.98 3.88
C LEU A 42 -8.20 -7.69 2.66
N TYR A 43 -7.99 -6.55 2.00
CA TYR A 43 -8.69 -6.20 0.77
C TYR A 43 -8.48 -7.26 -0.31
N GLN A 44 -7.22 -7.63 -0.60
CA GLN A 44 -6.88 -8.61 -1.63
C GLN A 44 -7.43 -10.00 -1.33
N THR A 45 -7.37 -10.43 -0.07
CA THR A 45 -7.96 -11.70 0.37
C THR A 45 -9.48 -11.71 0.16
N LYS A 46 -10.14 -10.57 0.36
CA LYS A 46 -11.59 -10.48 0.23
C LYS A 46 -12.06 -10.31 -1.21
N LEU A 47 -11.38 -9.51 -2.03
CA LEU A 47 -11.88 -9.10 -3.35
C LEU A 47 -10.92 -9.39 -4.51
N GLY A 48 -9.64 -9.62 -4.23
CA GLY A 48 -8.58 -9.70 -5.23
C GLY A 48 -8.82 -10.76 -6.30
N ALA A 49 -9.32 -11.95 -5.92
CA ALA A 49 -9.61 -13.02 -6.88
C ALA A 49 -10.66 -12.61 -7.94
N TRP A 50 -11.71 -11.90 -7.52
CA TRP A 50 -12.77 -11.40 -8.40
C TRP A 50 -12.26 -10.26 -9.29
N GLU A 51 -11.50 -9.33 -8.72
CA GLU A 51 -10.93 -8.22 -9.48
C GLU A 51 -9.89 -8.69 -10.50
N LEU A 52 -9.08 -9.69 -10.14
CA LEU A 52 -8.14 -10.35 -11.05
C LEU A 52 -8.87 -11.05 -12.19
N LYS A 53 -9.96 -11.78 -11.90
CA LYS A 53 -10.81 -12.40 -12.92
C LYS A 53 -11.33 -11.35 -13.90
N ARG A 54 -11.90 -10.25 -13.38
CA ARG A 54 -12.37 -9.13 -14.20
C ARG A 54 -11.27 -8.54 -15.06
N LEU A 55 -10.10 -8.27 -14.47
CA LEU A 55 -8.96 -7.68 -15.17
C LEU A 55 -8.49 -8.55 -16.35
N ARG A 56 -8.41 -9.87 -16.14
CA ARG A 56 -8.06 -10.84 -17.20
C ARG A 56 -9.07 -10.80 -18.34
N LEU A 57 -10.37 -10.84 -18.03
CA LEU A 57 -11.42 -10.77 -19.04
C LEU A 57 -11.38 -9.45 -19.83
N GLN A 58 -11.16 -8.32 -19.15
CA GLN A 58 -11.00 -7.02 -19.82
C GLN A 58 -9.81 -7.00 -20.77
N CYS A 59 -8.67 -7.58 -20.36
CA CYS A 59 -7.50 -7.75 -21.21
C CYS A 59 -7.80 -8.62 -22.43
N GLU A 60 -8.42 -9.78 -22.24
CA GLU A 60 -8.81 -10.71 -23.32
C GLU A 60 -9.72 -10.02 -24.34
N ILE A 61 -10.76 -9.32 -23.87
CA ILE A 61 -11.70 -8.58 -24.72
C ILE A 61 -11.00 -7.48 -25.51
N ALA A 62 -10.14 -6.70 -24.86
CA ALA A 62 -9.39 -5.63 -25.52
C ALA A 62 -8.46 -6.20 -26.60
N ARG A 63 -7.77 -7.32 -26.30
CA ARG A 63 -6.92 -8.02 -27.25
C ARG A 63 -7.71 -8.56 -28.44
N LEU A 64 -8.87 -9.19 -28.21
CA LEU A 64 -9.74 -9.70 -29.28
C LEU A 64 -10.26 -8.58 -30.20
N LYS A 65 -10.73 -7.46 -29.63
CA LYS A 65 -11.16 -6.29 -30.42
C LYS A 65 -10.04 -5.77 -31.30
N ARG A 66 -8.82 -5.73 -30.76
CA ARG A 66 -7.64 -5.30 -31.51
C ARG A 66 -7.26 -6.31 -32.61
N LYS A 67 -7.30 -7.62 -32.31
CA LYS A 67 -7.10 -8.70 -33.30
C LYS A 67 -8.05 -8.55 -34.48
N ILE A 68 -9.35 -8.40 -34.22
CA ILE A 68 -10.38 -8.18 -35.25
C ILE A 68 -10.06 -6.96 -36.11
N THR A 69 -9.64 -5.85 -35.49
CA THR A 69 -9.29 -4.62 -36.19
C THR A 69 -8.10 -4.82 -37.14
N LEU A 70 -7.06 -5.55 -36.71
CA LEU A 70 -5.89 -5.85 -37.54
C LEU A 70 -6.25 -6.76 -38.73
N ILE A 71 -7.06 -7.79 -38.49
CA ILE A 71 -7.57 -8.69 -39.53
C ILE A 71 -8.36 -7.89 -40.58
N GLN A 72 -9.32 -7.08 -40.12
CA GLN A 72 -10.16 -6.26 -41.01
C GLN A 72 -9.32 -5.25 -41.80
N ALA A 73 -8.29 -4.66 -41.20
CA ALA A 73 -7.42 -3.72 -41.88
C ALA A 73 -6.65 -4.39 -43.04
N SER A 74 -6.13 -5.60 -42.85
CA SER A 74 -5.46 -6.36 -43.93
C SER A 74 -6.43 -6.76 -45.04
N VAL A 75 -7.63 -7.25 -44.67
CA VAL A 75 -8.68 -7.59 -45.64
C VAL A 75 -9.06 -6.37 -46.49
N ASN A 76 -9.25 -5.20 -45.88
CA ASN A 76 -9.62 -3.97 -46.57
C ASN A 76 -8.52 -3.47 -47.52
N ARG A 77 -7.25 -3.81 -47.28
CA ARG A 77 -6.13 -3.53 -48.18
C ARG A 77 -5.96 -4.59 -49.29
N GLY A 78 -6.72 -5.69 -49.24
CA GLY A 78 -6.56 -6.83 -50.15
C GLY A 78 -5.31 -7.67 -49.87
N GLU A 79 -4.74 -7.55 -48.67
CA GLU A 79 -3.54 -8.27 -48.25
C GLU A 79 -3.90 -9.59 -47.56
N PRO A 80 -3.06 -10.63 -47.68
CA PRO A 80 -3.21 -11.85 -46.89
C PRO A 80 -3.05 -11.54 -45.39
N VAL A 81 -3.87 -12.19 -44.57
CA VAL A 81 -3.75 -12.08 -43.10
C VAL A 81 -2.66 -13.03 -42.62
N HIS A 82 -1.54 -12.48 -42.18
CA HIS A 82 -0.46 -13.23 -41.54
C HIS A 82 -0.70 -13.32 -40.02
N GLU A 83 -1.33 -14.41 -39.57
CA GLU A 83 -1.75 -14.55 -38.18
C GLU A 83 -0.59 -14.43 -37.17
N LEU A 84 0.58 -15.00 -37.49
CA LEU A 84 1.76 -14.90 -36.61
C LEU A 84 2.22 -13.45 -36.41
N GLU A 85 2.13 -12.60 -37.44
CA GLU A 85 2.49 -11.19 -37.35
C GLU A 85 1.47 -10.41 -36.51
N VAL A 86 0.18 -10.73 -36.69
CA VAL A 86 -0.91 -10.16 -35.89
C VAL A 86 -0.73 -10.51 -34.41
N GLU A 87 -0.47 -11.78 -34.08
CA GLU A 87 -0.25 -12.20 -32.69
C GLU A 87 1.01 -11.57 -32.09
N GLY A 88 2.11 -11.50 -32.85
CA GLY A 88 3.34 -10.84 -32.41
C GLY A 88 3.15 -9.35 -32.13
N GLN A 89 2.38 -8.65 -32.97
CA GLN A 89 2.02 -7.26 -32.73
C GLN A 89 1.16 -7.11 -31.46
N LEU A 90 0.16 -7.97 -31.26
CA LEU A 90 -0.69 -7.95 -30.07
C LEU A 90 0.10 -8.21 -28.79
N ASP A 91 1.09 -9.10 -28.82
CA ASP A 91 1.95 -9.37 -27.67
C ASP A 91 2.74 -8.14 -27.20
N LEU A 92 3.22 -7.34 -28.15
CA LEU A 92 3.90 -6.08 -27.86
C LEU A 92 2.91 -5.01 -27.36
N GLU A 93 1.76 -4.85 -28.02
CA GLU A 93 0.75 -3.86 -27.64
C GLU A 93 0.16 -4.12 -26.24
N PHE A 94 0.12 -5.38 -25.80
CA PHE A 94 -0.49 -5.79 -24.53
C PHE A 94 0.51 -6.12 -23.42
N LEU A 95 1.77 -5.70 -23.55
CA LEU A 95 2.78 -5.92 -22.51
C LEU A 95 2.40 -5.28 -21.17
N ASP A 96 1.90 -4.03 -21.18
CA ASP A 96 1.45 -3.33 -19.97
C ASP A 96 0.32 -4.08 -19.25
N TRP A 97 -0.64 -4.62 -20.02
CA TRP A 97 -1.71 -5.44 -19.47
C TRP A 97 -1.18 -6.70 -18.77
N ARG A 98 -0.18 -7.36 -19.35
CA ARG A 98 0.46 -8.54 -18.75
C ARG A 98 1.15 -8.18 -17.43
N THR A 99 1.85 -7.05 -17.38
CA THR A 99 2.47 -6.54 -16.16
C THR A 99 1.42 -6.32 -15.08
N ARG A 100 0.32 -5.62 -15.39
CA ARG A 100 -0.77 -5.36 -14.44
C ARG A 100 -1.42 -6.64 -13.91
N VAL A 101 -1.61 -7.64 -14.76
CA VAL A 101 -2.12 -8.97 -14.32
C VAL A 101 -1.12 -9.67 -13.41
N ALA A 102 0.18 -9.63 -13.73
CA ALA A 102 1.22 -10.22 -12.90
C ALA A 102 1.33 -9.54 -11.53
N GLU A 103 1.26 -8.21 -11.48
CA GLU A 103 1.23 -7.42 -10.24
C GLU A 103 0.01 -7.77 -9.38
N ALA A 104 -1.17 -7.91 -10.00
CA ALA A 104 -2.38 -8.30 -9.28
C ALA A 104 -2.27 -9.72 -8.68
N VAL A 105 -1.69 -10.68 -9.41
CA VAL A 105 -1.42 -12.03 -8.89
C VAL A 105 -0.44 -11.96 -7.72
N ALA A 106 0.69 -11.27 -7.89
CA ALA A 106 1.69 -11.12 -6.83
C ALA A 106 1.10 -10.46 -5.57
N SER A 107 0.23 -9.46 -5.74
CA SER A 107 -0.43 -8.78 -4.62
C SER A 107 -1.37 -9.70 -3.84
N ILE A 108 -2.05 -10.64 -4.51
CA ILE A 108 -2.90 -11.64 -3.85
C ILE A 108 -2.06 -12.68 -3.10
N ASP A 109 -0.97 -13.15 -3.71
CA ASP A 109 -0.07 -14.12 -3.08
C ASP A 109 0.64 -13.54 -1.85
N GLU A 110 1.10 -12.29 -1.95
CA GLU A 110 1.69 -11.52 -0.85
C GLU A 110 0.68 -11.33 0.30
N ALA A 111 -0.59 -11.06 -0.04
CA ALA A 111 -1.65 -10.88 0.94
C ALA A 111 -1.90 -12.14 1.78
N GLY A 112 -1.91 -13.32 1.15
CA GLY A 112 -2.03 -14.60 1.85
C GLY A 112 -0.87 -14.80 2.83
N ARG A 113 0.37 -14.69 2.34
CA ARG A 113 1.59 -14.83 3.16
C ARG A 113 1.60 -13.90 4.37
N ARG A 114 1.14 -12.66 4.20
CA ARG A 114 1.13 -11.66 5.28
C ARG A 114 0.10 -11.96 6.37
N LEU A 115 -1.04 -12.57 6.03
CA LEU A 115 -2.11 -12.87 6.99
C LEU A 115 -1.95 -14.24 7.67
N ASP A 116 -1.13 -15.14 7.12
CA ASP A 116 -0.90 -16.49 7.66
C ASP A 116 -0.07 -16.50 8.96
N HIS A 117 0.71 -15.44 9.23
CA HIS A 117 1.58 -15.34 10.40
C HIS A 117 1.31 -14.06 11.23
N PRO A 118 0.13 -13.93 11.85
CA PRO A 118 -0.14 -12.79 12.71
C PRO A 118 0.73 -12.85 13.97
N LEU A 119 1.28 -11.71 14.38
CA LEU A 119 1.90 -11.58 15.70
C LEU A 119 0.87 -11.86 16.80
N GLU A 120 1.34 -12.49 17.86
CA GLU A 120 0.56 -12.62 19.09
C GLU A 120 0.24 -11.24 19.66
N GLN A 121 -0.95 -11.09 20.26
CA GLN A 121 -1.43 -9.79 20.71
C GLN A 121 -0.53 -9.17 21.78
N GLU A 122 0.04 -9.99 22.67
CA GLU A 122 0.96 -9.53 23.71
C GLU A 122 2.26 -8.99 23.10
N SER A 123 2.88 -9.75 22.21
CA SER A 123 4.07 -9.33 21.45
C SER A 123 3.83 -8.05 20.66
N ALA A 124 2.67 -7.90 20.01
CA ALA A 124 2.31 -6.69 19.27
C ALA A 124 2.09 -5.46 20.17
N GLN A 125 1.66 -5.63 21.42
CA GLN A 125 1.58 -4.54 22.38
C GLN A 125 2.97 -4.13 22.88
N GLU A 126 3.82 -5.11 23.17
CA GLU A 126 5.20 -4.88 23.59
C GLU A 126 6.03 -4.19 22.50
N LEU A 127 5.92 -4.65 21.25
CA LEU A 127 6.54 -4.02 20.07
C LEU A 127 6.24 -2.52 20.00
N ARG A 128 4.95 -2.16 20.07
CA ARG A 128 4.50 -0.76 20.00
C ARG A 128 4.96 0.07 21.19
N LYS A 129 4.98 -0.52 22.38
CA LYS A 129 5.48 0.14 23.59
C LYS A 129 6.98 0.47 23.46
N LEU A 130 7.79 -0.50 23.04
CA LEU A 130 9.23 -0.32 22.84
C LEU A 130 9.52 0.68 21.74
N TYR A 131 8.81 0.60 20.61
CA TYR A 131 8.97 1.54 19.51
C TYR A 131 8.67 2.98 19.93
N ARG A 132 7.56 3.21 20.65
CA ARG A 132 7.22 4.56 21.14
C ARG A 132 8.28 5.12 22.10
N MET A 133 8.87 4.26 22.94
CA MET A 133 10.00 4.64 23.79
C MET A 133 11.18 5.11 22.94
N PHE A 134 11.55 4.37 21.89
CA PHE A 134 12.65 4.76 21.00
C PHE A 134 12.36 6.01 20.18
N VAL A 135 11.14 6.16 19.66
CA VAL A 135 10.71 7.39 18.95
C VAL A 135 10.95 8.61 19.85
N LYS A 136 10.58 8.54 21.14
CA LYS A 136 10.83 9.64 22.07
C LYS A 136 12.32 9.98 22.21
N LYS A 137 13.19 8.97 22.16
CA LYS A 137 14.63 9.07 22.47
C LYS A 137 15.51 9.37 21.25
N LEU A 138 15.10 8.95 20.06
CA LEU A 138 15.97 8.87 18.90
C LEU A 138 15.34 9.46 17.65
N HIS A 139 14.08 9.93 17.71
CA HIS A 139 13.48 10.52 16.53
C HIS A 139 14.03 11.94 16.26
N PRO A 140 14.50 12.25 15.04
CA PRO A 140 15.10 13.55 14.69
C PRO A 140 14.21 14.77 14.98
N ASP A 141 12.89 14.62 14.81
CA ASP A 141 11.90 15.65 15.14
C ASP A 141 11.81 16.02 16.64
N LEU A 142 12.27 15.13 17.53
CA LEU A 142 12.30 15.35 18.98
C LEU A 142 13.73 15.67 19.47
N ARG A 143 14.73 14.98 18.91
CA ARG A 143 16.16 15.21 19.18
C ARG A 143 16.89 15.44 17.84
N PRO A 144 17.06 16.70 17.40
CA PRO A 144 17.70 17.01 16.13
C PRO A 144 19.23 16.84 16.14
N ASP A 145 19.83 16.75 17.33
CA ASP A 145 21.27 16.72 17.60
C ASP A 145 21.82 15.31 17.87
N LEU A 146 21.27 14.30 17.18
CA LEU A 146 21.74 12.91 17.28
C LEU A 146 23.16 12.75 16.73
N THR A 147 23.97 12.00 17.46
CA THR A 147 25.24 11.44 17.00
C THR A 147 25.03 10.45 15.86
N GLU A 148 26.11 10.11 15.14
CA GLU A 148 26.01 9.15 14.04
C GLU A 148 25.62 7.76 14.57
N GLU A 149 26.16 7.36 15.72
CA GLU A 149 25.81 6.11 16.38
C GLU A 149 24.31 6.04 16.75
N GLU A 150 23.75 7.13 17.28
CA GLU A 150 22.31 7.22 17.61
C GLU A 150 21.42 7.16 16.35
N ARG A 151 21.87 7.73 15.23
CA ARG A 151 21.14 7.64 13.95
C ARG A 151 21.14 6.22 13.39
N GLN A 152 22.29 5.53 13.46
CA GLN A 152 22.37 4.11 13.08
C GLN A 152 21.49 3.25 13.97
N LEU A 153 21.45 3.53 15.28
CA LEU A 153 20.55 2.88 16.21
C LEU A 153 19.08 3.14 15.84
N TRP A 154 18.72 4.38 15.50
CA TRP A 154 17.36 4.72 15.07
C TRP A 154 16.94 3.93 13.82
N TYR A 155 17.80 3.82 12.81
CA TYR A 155 17.54 3.01 11.63
C TYR A 155 17.27 1.53 12.00
N ARG A 156 18.11 0.96 12.87
CA ARG A 156 17.96 -0.42 13.34
C ARG A 156 16.65 -0.65 14.11
N VAL A 157 16.21 0.35 14.88
CA VAL A 157 14.90 0.33 15.56
C VAL A 157 13.75 0.32 14.54
N GLN A 158 13.85 1.11 13.46
CA GLN A 158 12.82 1.12 12.41
C GLN A 158 12.75 -0.23 11.69
N GLU A 159 13.90 -0.83 11.33
CA GLU A 159 13.97 -2.16 10.72
C GLU A 159 13.35 -3.24 11.62
N ALA A 160 13.72 -3.25 12.90
CA ALA A 160 13.19 -4.21 13.87
C ALA A 160 11.67 -4.04 14.04
N TYR A 161 11.17 -2.81 14.08
CA TYR A 161 9.73 -2.56 14.15
C TYR A 161 8.98 -3.04 12.91
N ASP A 162 9.49 -2.71 11.72
CA ASP A 162 8.86 -3.07 10.45
C ASP A 162 8.92 -4.58 10.17
N GLY A 163 9.96 -5.25 10.66
CA GLY A 163 10.12 -6.70 10.66
C GLY A 163 9.37 -7.43 11.77
N ALA A 164 8.70 -6.69 12.67
CA ALA A 164 8.03 -7.22 13.84
C ALA A 164 8.93 -8.02 14.81
N ASP A 165 10.20 -7.65 14.87
CA ASP A 165 11.22 -8.28 15.70
C ASP A 165 11.24 -7.68 17.12
N VAL A 166 10.38 -8.24 17.98
CA VAL A 166 10.27 -7.83 19.39
C VAL A 166 11.56 -8.12 20.15
N GLU A 167 12.24 -9.23 19.84
CA GLU A 167 13.46 -9.66 20.52
C GLU A 167 14.59 -8.67 20.28
N GLU A 168 14.76 -8.22 19.03
CA GLU A 168 15.72 -7.20 18.66
C GLU A 168 15.41 -5.85 19.33
N LEU A 169 14.15 -5.39 19.33
CA LEU A 169 13.78 -4.16 20.04
C LEU A 169 14.04 -4.24 21.55
N CYS A 170 13.79 -5.40 22.16
CA CYS A 170 14.13 -5.66 23.56
C CYS A 170 15.64 -5.57 23.79
N ALA A 171 16.44 -6.22 22.93
CA ALA A 171 17.91 -6.19 23.03
C ALA A 171 18.46 -4.76 22.89
N LEU A 172 17.96 -3.99 21.92
CA LEU A 172 18.32 -2.59 21.75
C LEU A 172 17.95 -1.76 22.99
N ALA A 173 16.81 -2.05 23.63
CA ALA A 173 16.35 -1.30 24.80
C ALA A 173 17.24 -1.55 26.02
N MET A 174 17.83 -2.75 26.13
CA MET A 174 18.79 -3.07 27.18
C MET A 174 20.13 -2.36 27.01
N VAL A 175 20.59 -2.19 25.76
CA VAL A 175 21.88 -1.56 25.44
C VAL A 175 21.80 -0.03 25.47
N TYR A 176 20.62 0.55 25.25
CA TYR A 176 20.38 2.00 25.30
C TYR A 176 19.47 2.40 26.49
N PRO A 177 19.94 2.22 27.75
CA PRO A 177 19.17 2.59 28.93
C PRO A 177 18.99 4.11 29.03
N ASP A 178 18.00 4.51 29.84
CA ASP A 178 17.57 5.89 30.00
C ASP A 178 18.67 6.80 30.57
N SER A 179 19.39 7.51 29.71
CA SER A 179 20.18 8.66 30.09
C SER A 179 19.22 9.84 30.27
N GLY A 180 18.84 10.11 31.52
CA GLY A 180 18.01 11.27 31.84
C GLY A 180 18.71 12.56 31.38
N GLU A 181 18.19 13.19 30.34
CA GLU A 181 18.64 14.52 29.93
C GLU A 181 18.01 15.57 30.85
N GLU A 182 18.68 15.87 31.95
CA GLU A 182 18.43 17.11 32.70
C GLU A 182 19.24 18.24 32.07
N SER A 183 18.61 18.98 31.14
CA SER A 183 19.13 20.30 30.77
C SER A 183 18.38 21.37 31.57
N PRO A 184 19.09 22.25 32.32
CA PRO A 184 18.46 23.41 32.95
C PRO A 184 18.05 24.39 31.85
N THR A 185 16.79 24.29 31.46
CA THR A 185 16.22 25.07 30.36
C THR A 185 15.66 26.37 30.93
N THR A 186 16.08 27.52 30.37
CA THR A 186 15.52 28.81 30.77
C THR A 186 14.04 28.90 30.42
N GLN A 187 13.28 29.74 31.14
CA GLN A 187 11.85 29.95 30.87
C GLN A 187 11.56 30.33 29.40
N ALA A 188 12.42 31.13 28.78
CA ALA A 188 12.29 31.53 27.38
C ALA A 188 12.50 30.35 26.41
N GLN A 189 13.48 29.49 26.67
CA GLN A 189 13.73 28.28 25.88
C GLN A 189 12.55 27.29 26.00
N LEU A 190 12.02 27.08 27.21
CA LEU A 190 10.83 26.23 27.42
C LEU A 190 9.59 26.78 26.70
N ALA A 191 9.39 28.10 26.73
CA ALA A 191 8.27 28.72 26.02
C ALA A 191 8.37 28.54 24.50
N ALA A 192 9.58 28.69 23.93
CA ALA A 192 9.84 28.49 22.51
C ALA A 192 9.65 27.01 22.11
N GLU A 193 10.17 26.08 22.91
CA GLU A 193 9.99 24.66 22.70
C GLU A 193 8.52 24.23 22.75
N ARG A 194 7.76 24.72 23.74
CA ARG A 194 6.33 24.46 23.84
C ARG A 194 5.59 24.87 22.57
N SER A 195 5.89 26.06 22.03
CA SER A 195 5.28 26.54 20.79
C SER A 195 5.63 25.63 19.61
N ARG A 196 6.91 25.27 19.45
CA ARG A 196 7.38 24.33 18.42
C ARG A 196 6.67 22.98 18.49
N LEU A 197 6.60 22.39 19.68
CA LEU A 197 5.95 21.08 19.88
C LEU A 197 4.45 21.14 19.59
N ARG A 198 3.75 22.24 19.94
CA ARG A 198 2.32 22.41 19.61
C ARG A 198 2.07 22.50 18.11
N GLU A 199 2.93 23.22 17.39
CA GLU A 199 2.85 23.29 15.92
C GLU A 199 3.08 21.91 15.30
N GLN A 200 4.05 21.16 15.81
CA GLN A 200 4.36 19.81 15.37
C GLN A 200 3.21 18.84 15.63
N VAL A 201 2.59 18.85 16.82
CA VAL A 201 1.36 18.09 17.11
C VAL A 201 0.27 18.40 16.09
N THR A 202 0.03 19.70 15.83
CA THR A 202 -1.00 20.14 14.88
C THR A 202 -0.71 19.63 13.46
N ARG A 203 0.56 19.67 13.04
CA ARG A 203 1.01 19.18 11.73
C ARG A 203 0.80 17.67 11.62
N LEU A 204 1.29 16.90 12.60
CA LEU A 204 1.19 15.44 12.62
C LEU A 204 -0.27 14.96 12.62
N LEU A 205 -1.15 15.59 13.39
CA LEU A 205 -2.58 15.27 13.36
C LEU A 205 -3.21 15.47 11.99
N ARG A 206 -2.81 16.52 11.26
CA ARG A 206 -3.29 16.74 9.87
C ARG A 206 -2.74 15.69 8.92
N GLU A 207 -1.48 15.32 9.05
CA GLU A 207 -0.83 14.29 8.21
C GLU A 207 -1.45 12.91 8.43
N ILE A 208 -1.70 12.52 9.68
CA ILE A 208 -2.42 11.29 10.03
C ILE A 208 -3.82 11.31 9.44
N ALA A 209 -4.59 12.38 9.66
CA ALA A 209 -5.94 12.50 9.11
C ALA A 209 -5.96 12.46 7.57
N ALA A 210 -4.98 13.11 6.91
CA ALA A 210 -4.82 13.06 5.46
C ALA A 210 -4.52 11.63 4.99
N THR A 211 -3.63 10.92 5.68
CA THR A 211 -3.29 9.52 5.38
C THR A 211 -4.51 8.61 5.51
N GLU A 212 -5.26 8.72 6.61
CA GLU A 212 -6.47 7.93 6.84
C GLU A 212 -7.63 8.26 5.90
N SER A 213 -7.60 9.44 5.26
CA SER A 213 -8.60 9.83 4.26
C SER A 213 -8.38 9.19 2.88
N LEU A 214 -7.27 8.48 2.69
CA LEU A 214 -6.90 7.82 1.43
C LEU A 214 -7.13 6.30 1.47
N PRO A 215 -7.31 5.62 0.32
CA PRO A 215 -7.29 4.17 0.27
C PRO A 215 -5.94 3.60 0.77
N PRO A 216 -5.93 2.43 1.44
CA PRO A 216 -7.08 1.58 1.74
C PRO A 216 -7.86 1.96 3.00
N PHE A 217 -7.45 2.99 3.76
CA PHE A 217 -8.03 3.30 5.08
C PHE A 217 -9.53 3.62 5.04
N THR A 218 -9.98 4.29 3.98
CA THR A 218 -11.41 4.55 3.73
C THR A 218 -12.25 3.28 3.56
N LEU A 219 -11.62 2.14 3.25
CA LEU A 219 -12.26 0.84 3.10
C LEU A 219 -12.27 0.03 4.41
N ARG A 220 -11.61 0.49 5.49
CA ARG A 220 -11.47 -0.28 6.74
C ARG A 220 -12.80 -0.78 7.30
N LYS A 221 -13.80 0.10 7.38
CA LYS A 221 -15.14 -0.27 7.88
C LYS A 221 -15.86 -1.23 6.92
N LYS A 222 -15.77 -0.97 5.62
CA LYS A 222 -16.39 -1.78 4.56
C LYS A 222 -15.81 -3.20 4.51
N LEU A 223 -14.51 -3.34 4.74
CA LEU A 223 -13.83 -4.63 4.73
C LEU A 223 -14.20 -5.51 5.92
N VAL A 224 -14.74 -4.96 7.02
CA VAL A 224 -15.25 -5.76 8.15
C VAL A 224 -16.71 -6.17 7.93
N ASP A 225 -17.47 -5.36 7.19
CA ASP A 225 -18.87 -5.61 6.83
C ASP A 225 -18.99 -6.77 5.81
N SER A 226 -19.50 -7.91 6.27
CA SER A 226 -19.70 -9.09 5.44
C SER A 226 -20.73 -8.89 4.33
N ASP A 227 -21.77 -8.09 4.58
CA ASP A 227 -22.84 -7.87 3.63
C ASP A 227 -22.34 -7.02 2.46
N TRP A 228 -21.58 -5.97 2.78
CA TRP A 228 -20.91 -5.16 1.76
C TRP A 228 -19.92 -5.98 0.91
N VAL A 229 -19.10 -6.83 1.56
CA VAL A 229 -18.14 -7.68 0.84
C VAL A 229 -18.86 -8.65 -0.09
N ASN A 230 -19.91 -9.32 0.39
CA ASN A 230 -20.66 -10.29 -0.40
C ASN A 230 -21.42 -9.62 -1.56
N ALA A 231 -22.02 -8.45 -1.33
CA ALA A 231 -22.66 -7.67 -2.37
C ALA A 231 -21.65 -7.23 -3.45
N THR A 232 -20.45 -6.81 -3.04
CA THR A 232 -19.39 -6.40 -3.96
C THR A 232 -18.88 -7.59 -4.80
N ARG A 233 -18.66 -8.74 -4.17
CA ARG A 233 -18.30 -10.00 -4.87
C ARG A 233 -19.35 -10.39 -5.90
N LYS A 234 -20.63 -10.35 -5.50
CA LYS A 234 -21.75 -10.66 -6.40
C LYS A 234 -21.79 -9.71 -7.60
N ALA A 235 -21.62 -8.41 -7.38
CA ALA A 235 -21.57 -7.43 -8.47
C ALA A 235 -20.39 -7.69 -9.41
N LEU A 236 -19.22 -8.04 -8.87
CA LEU A 236 -18.05 -8.40 -9.69
C LEU A 236 -18.28 -9.70 -10.47
N ASP A 237 -18.94 -10.70 -9.88
CA ASP A 237 -19.27 -11.95 -10.56
C ASP A 237 -20.28 -11.72 -11.70
N GLU A 238 -21.30 -10.89 -11.49
CA GLU A 238 -22.25 -10.48 -12.52
C GLU A 238 -21.55 -9.73 -13.66
N GLU A 239 -20.65 -8.80 -13.33
CA GLU A 239 -19.81 -8.10 -14.33
C GLU A 239 -18.93 -9.09 -15.11
N CYS A 240 -18.29 -10.04 -14.43
CA CYS A 240 -17.46 -11.06 -15.07
C CYS A 240 -18.27 -11.94 -16.02
N ALA A 241 -19.50 -12.34 -15.66
CA ALA A 241 -20.36 -13.14 -16.53
C ALA A 241 -20.73 -12.39 -17.82
N LEU A 242 -20.96 -11.08 -17.74
CA LEU A 242 -21.20 -10.23 -18.91
C LEU A 242 -19.94 -10.14 -19.79
N LEU A 243 -18.77 -9.96 -19.18
CA LEU A 243 -17.50 -9.91 -19.90
C LEU A 243 -17.16 -11.26 -20.56
N GLU A 244 -17.41 -12.38 -19.89
CA GLU A 244 -17.25 -13.72 -20.48
C GLU A 244 -18.11 -13.89 -21.74
N SER A 245 -19.40 -13.54 -21.66
CA SER A 245 -20.29 -13.57 -22.82
C SER A 245 -19.79 -12.66 -23.96
N GLN A 246 -19.31 -11.45 -23.63
CA GLN A 246 -18.74 -10.55 -24.62
C GLN A 246 -17.46 -11.10 -25.26
N ARG A 247 -16.56 -11.69 -24.46
CA ARG A 247 -15.33 -12.30 -24.94
C ARG A 247 -15.66 -13.43 -25.92
N ASP A 248 -16.56 -14.34 -25.55
CA ASP A 248 -16.93 -15.49 -26.37
C ASP A 248 -17.54 -15.04 -27.71
N GLN A 249 -18.36 -13.98 -27.71
CA GLN A 249 -18.89 -13.38 -28.94
C GLN A 249 -17.78 -12.80 -29.83
N LEU A 250 -16.80 -12.12 -29.24
CA LEU A 250 -15.68 -11.53 -29.98
C LEU A 250 -14.73 -12.59 -30.51
N GLU A 251 -14.48 -13.67 -29.76
CA GLU A 251 -13.68 -14.81 -30.20
C GLU A 251 -14.31 -15.46 -31.43
N ASN A 252 -15.61 -15.78 -31.35
CA ASN A 252 -16.37 -16.28 -32.50
C ASN A 252 -16.34 -15.34 -33.71
N HIS A 253 -16.33 -14.01 -33.49
CA HIS A 253 -16.22 -13.04 -34.57
C HIS A 253 -14.81 -13.01 -35.16
N ALA A 254 -13.77 -13.06 -34.33
CA ALA A 254 -12.38 -13.11 -34.77
C ALA A 254 -12.10 -14.34 -35.64
N ASP A 255 -12.60 -15.51 -35.23
CA ASP A 255 -12.45 -16.77 -35.96
C ASP A 255 -13.16 -16.72 -37.32
N LYS A 256 -14.39 -16.19 -37.35
CA LYS A 256 -15.14 -15.99 -38.61
C LYS A 256 -14.44 -15.00 -39.53
N ALA A 257 -13.92 -13.90 -39.00
CA ALA A 257 -13.19 -12.91 -39.77
C ALA A 257 -11.93 -13.53 -40.39
N LEU A 258 -11.16 -14.29 -39.60
CA LEU A 258 -9.97 -14.99 -40.06
C LEU A 258 -10.29 -16.03 -41.14
N ALA A 259 -11.30 -16.88 -40.92
CA ALA A 259 -11.74 -17.86 -41.90
C ALA A 259 -12.18 -17.17 -43.21
N SER A 260 -13.00 -16.13 -43.13
CA SER A 260 -13.46 -15.39 -44.32
C SER A 260 -12.31 -14.75 -45.10
N ALA A 261 -11.28 -14.25 -44.41
CA ALA A 261 -10.09 -13.69 -45.04
C ALA A 261 -9.28 -14.75 -45.79
N GLN A 262 -9.22 -15.98 -45.28
CA GLN A 262 -8.53 -17.09 -45.92
C GLN A 262 -9.28 -17.62 -47.16
N TYR A 263 -10.61 -17.70 -47.12
CA TYR A 263 -11.42 -18.18 -48.25
C TYR A 263 -11.66 -17.13 -49.35
N GLY A 264 -11.75 -15.84 -49.02
CA GLY A 264 -12.02 -14.76 -49.97
C GLY A 264 -10.91 -14.51 -50.99
N ILE A 265 -9.65 -14.80 -50.63
CA ILE A 265 -8.48 -14.61 -51.52
C ILE A 265 -8.41 -15.71 -52.60
N GLY A 266 -9.08 -16.86 -52.39
CA GLY A 266 -9.09 -17.99 -53.32
C GLY A 266 -9.89 -17.76 -54.62
N PHE A 267 -10.81 -16.80 -54.65
CA PHE A 267 -11.68 -16.54 -55.81
C PHE A 267 -11.27 -15.34 -56.67
N SER A 268 -10.32 -14.51 -56.24
CA SER A 268 -9.80 -13.36 -57.04
C SER A 268 -8.59 -13.70 -57.90
N ARG A 269 -8.19 -14.98 -57.98
CA ARG A 269 -7.19 -15.47 -58.96
C ARG A 269 -7.86 -16.46 -59.92
N ASN A 270 -8.61 -15.94 -60.88
CA ASN A 270 -8.89 -16.59 -62.18
C ASN A 270 -9.23 -15.52 -63.21
#